data_AF-A0A9D4S2K2-F1
#
_entry.id   AF-A0A9D4S2K2-F1
#
_cell.length_a   1.000
_cell.length_b   1.000
_cell.length_c   1.000
_cell.angle_alpha   90.00
_cell.angle_beta   90.00
_cell.angle_gamma   90.00
#
_symmetry.space_group_name_H-M   'P 1'
#
loop_
_entity.id
_entity.type
_entity.pdbx_description
1 polymer ?
#
loop_
_entity_poly.entity_id
_entity_poly.type
_entity_poly.pdbx_seq_one_letter_code
_entity_poly.pdbx_strand_id
1 'polypeptide(L)' 'MPIFSMTIHYLRQQLLEAVRLQKPDIPETLFQYVLTVPAIWDDNAKLFMREAAVNVWDNFKHSRDQ' A
#
# COMPACT_ATOMS: atom_id res chain seq x y z
N MET A 1 5.16 4.75 13.26
CA MET A 1 4.47 4.11 12.13
C MET A 1 3.42 4.94 11.38
N PRO A 2 2.61 5.83 11.99
CA PRO A 2 1.39 6.31 11.32
C PRO A 2 1.67 7.05 10.01
N ILE A 3 2.73 7.88 9.96
CA ILE A 3 3.05 8.65 8.75
C ILE A 3 3.36 7.75 7.54
N PHE A 4 4.14 6.68 7.69
CA PHE A 4 4.49 5.81 6.57
C PHE A 4 3.30 4.95 6.13
N SER A 5 2.49 4.45 7.06
CA SER A 5 1.23 3.78 6.71
C SER A 5 0.26 4.72 6.00
N MET A 6 0.11 5.96 6.48
CA MET A 6 -0.73 6.97 5.82
C MET A 6 -0.21 7.32 4.43
N THR A 7 1.09 7.48 4.26
CA THR A 7 1.70 7.74 2.94
C THR A 7 1.47 6.58 1.99
N ILE A 8 1.69 5.34 2.41
CA ILE A 8 1.45 4.15 1.56
C ILE A 8 -0.04 4.06 1.20
N HIS A 9 -0.95 4.29 2.15
CA HIS A 9 -2.38 4.30 1.91
C HIS A 9 -2.78 5.37 0.88
N TYR A 10 -2.29 6.61 1.07
CA TYR A 10 -2.54 7.72 0.17
C TYR A 10 -2.03 7.44 -1.24
N LEU A 11 -0.78 6.97 -1.39
CA LEU A 11 -0.20 6.63 -2.69
C LEU A 11 -1.01 5.55 -3.42
N ARG A 12 -1.46 4.52 -2.69
CA ARG A 12 -2.33 3.47 -3.24
C ARG A 12 -3.67 4.05 -3.70
N GLN A 13 -4.32 4.89 -2.89
CA GLN A 13 -5.60 5.51 -3.26
C GLN A 13 -5.47 6.37 -4.52
N GLN A 14 -4.45 7.24 -4.58
CA GLN A 14 -4.20 8.09 -5.74
C GLN A 14 -3.93 7.28 -7.01
N LEU A 15 -3.18 6.17 -6.91
CA LEU A 15 -2.98 5.25 -8.02
C LEU A 15 -4.32 4.67 -8.52
N LEU A 16 -5.15 4.18 -7.60
CA LEU A 16 -6.43 3.56 -7.97
C LEU A 16 -7.42 4.56 -8.56
N GLU A 17 -7.46 5.78 -8.04
CA GLU A 17 -8.26 6.88 -8.61
C GLU A 17 -7.82 7.19 -10.04
N ALA A 18 -6.51 7.35 -10.26
CA ALA A 18 -5.95 7.63 -11.57
C ALA A 18 -6.19 6.50 -12.58
N VAL A 19 -6.14 5.24 -12.13
CA VAL A 19 -6.47 4.05 -12.94
C VAL A 19 -7.96 4.04 -13.27
N ARG A 20 -8.84 4.20 -12.28
CA ARG A 20 -10.30 4.14 -12.48
C ARG A 20 -10.79 5.20 -13.45
N LEU A 21 -10.19 6.38 -13.44
CA LEU A 21 -10.48 7.45 -14.40
C LEU A 21 -10.20 7.04 -15.86
N GLN A 22 -9.19 6.17 -16.09
CA GLN A 22 -8.79 5.74 -17.43
C GLN A 22 -9.36 4.37 -17.83
N LYS A 23 -9.55 3.48 -16.85
CA LYS A 23 -9.88 2.06 -17.00
C LYS A 23 -10.77 1.61 -15.84
N PRO A 24 -12.06 2.00 -15.81
CA PRO A 24 -12.96 1.72 -14.69
C PRO A 24 -13.23 0.23 -14.48
N ASP A 25 -13.11 -0.57 -15.54
CA ASP A 25 -13.45 -2.00 -15.52
C ASP A 25 -12.33 -2.91 -14.99
N ILE A 26 -11.14 -2.37 -14.70
CA ILE A 26 -10.04 -3.18 -14.17
C ILE A 26 -10.23 -3.30 -12.65
N PRO A 27 -10.51 -4.51 -12.12
CA PRO A 27 -10.66 -4.70 -10.69
C PRO A 27 -9.30 -4.55 -10.01
N GLU A 28 -9.32 -3.97 -8.81
CA GLU A 28 -8.10 -3.79 -8.02
C GLU A 28 -7.40 -5.12 -7.67
N THR A 29 -8.13 -6.23 -7.65
CA THR A 29 -7.57 -7.57 -7.33
C THR A 29 -6.49 -8.04 -8.29
N LEU A 30 -6.35 -7.39 -9.47
CA LEU A 30 -5.29 -7.68 -10.44
C LEU A 30 -3.99 -6.92 -10.16
N PHE A 31 -3.99 -5.98 -9.22
CA PHE A 31 -2.81 -5.17 -8.90
C PHE A 31 -1.89 -5.89 -7.91
N GLN A 32 -0.61 -5.92 -8.23
CA GLN A 32 0.45 -6.33 -7.32
C GLN A 32 1.24 -5.10 -6.88
N TYR A 33 1.44 -4.95 -5.58
CA TYR A 33 2.15 -3.83 -4.99
C TYR A 33 3.55 -4.26 -4.55
N VAL A 34 4.57 -3.52 -4.97
CA VAL A 34 5.96 -3.73 -4.57
C VAL A 34 6.47 -2.45 -3.91
N LEU A 35 6.91 -2.56 -2.65
CA LEU A 35 7.58 -1.49 -1.93
C LEU A 35 9.07 -1.79 -1.91
N THR A 36 9.87 -0.87 -2.43
CA THR A 36 11.33 -0.97 -2.38
C THR A 36 11.85 -0.22 -1.17
N VAL A 37 12.92 -0.74 -0.57
CA VAL A 37 13.67 -0.08 0.49
C VAL A 37 15.15 -0.09 0.12
N PRO A 38 15.93 0.95 0.48
CA PRO A 38 17.35 0.98 0.19
C PRO A 38 18.10 -0.19 0.84
N ALA A 39 19.03 -0.80 0.11
CA ALA A 39 19.83 -1.92 0.62
C ALA A 39 20.69 -1.55 1.85
N ILE A 40 21.07 -0.27 1.97
CA ILE A 40 21.88 0.28 3.07
C ILE A 40 21.12 0.43 4.40
N TRP A 41 19.79 0.23 4.40
CA TRP A 41 19.00 0.32 5.62
C TRP A 41 19.28 -0.87 6.53
N ASP A 42 19.26 -0.61 7.84
CA ASP A 42 19.34 -1.66 8.84
C ASP A 42 18.03 -2.48 8.88
N ASP A 43 18.08 -3.61 9.59
CA ASP A 43 16.96 -4.54 9.64
C ASP A 43 15.76 -3.95 10.38
N ASN A 44 15.98 -3.03 11.32
CA ASN A 44 14.91 -2.33 12.04
C ASN A 44 14.13 -1.40 11.12
N ALA A 45 14.81 -0.64 10.27
CA ALA A 45 14.17 0.23 9.28
C ALA A 45 13.44 -0.58 8.20
N LYS A 46 13.98 -1.73 7.78
CA LYS A 46 13.30 -2.66 6.88
C LYS A 46 12.04 -3.26 7.52
N LEU A 47 12.12 -3.71 8.77
CA LEU A 47 10.97 -4.20 9.52
C LEU A 47 9.92 -3.11 9.70
N PHE A 48 10.36 -1.88 10.00
CA PHE A 48 9.48 -0.73 10.15
C PHE A 48 8.63 -0.49 8.88
N MET A 49 9.26 -0.51 7.70
CA MET A 49 8.53 -0.35 6.43
C MET A 49 7.60 -1.52 6.15
N ARG A 50 8.02 -2.73 6.51
CA ARG A 50 7.18 -3.93 6.37
C ARG A 50 5.93 -3.83 7.22
N GLU A 51 6.05 -3.46 8.49
CA GLU A 51 4.91 -3.28 9.39
C GLU A 51 3.96 -2.18 8.90
N ALA A 52 4.51 -1.07 8.40
CA ALA A 52 3.71 0.00 7.83
C ALA A 52 2.87 -0.49 6.62
N ALA A 53 3.47 -1.29 5.74
CA ALA A 53 2.81 -1.90 4.59
C ALA A 53 1.75 -2.93 4.98
N VAL A 54 2.07 -3.81 5.94
CA VAL A 54 1.14 -4.82 6.46
C VAL A 54 -0.08 -4.16 7.09
N ASN A 55 0.10 -3.08 7.87
CA ASN A 55 -1.02 -2.34 8.46
C ASN A 55 -1.99 -1.81 7.38
N VAL A 56 -1.47 -1.24 6.28
CA VAL A 56 -2.31 -0.76 5.17
C VAL A 56 -3.03 -1.93 4.49
N TRP A 57 -2.35 -3.06 4.31
CA TRP A 57 -2.93 -4.26 3.70
C TRP A 57 -4.03 -4.88 4.56
N ASP A 58 -3.85 -4.94 5.87
CA ASP A 58 -4.84 -5.48 6.78
C ASP A 58 -6.06 -4.56 6.86
N ASN A 59 -5.87 -3.24 6.92
CA ASN A 59 -6.97 -2.27 6.83
C ASN A 59 -7.75 -2.42 5.51
N PHE A 60 -7.05 -2.66 4.40
CA PHE A 60 -7.70 -2.94 3.11
C PHE A 60 -8.57 -4.20 3.16
N LYS A 61 -8.08 -5.30 3.75
CA LYS A 61 -8.89 -6.54 3.88
C LYS A 61 -10.17 -6.30 4.68
N HIS A 62 -10.06 -5.66 5.85
CA HIS A 62 -11.21 -5.38 6.70
C HIS A 62 -12.23 -4.43 6.04
N SER A 63 -11.79 -3.56 5.12
CA SER A 63 -12.67 -2.69 4.33
C SER A 63 -13.48 -3.43 3.26
N ARG A 64 -13.13 -4.69 2.94
CA ARG A 64 -13.84 -5.52 1.96
C ARG A 64 -14.81 -6.53 2.60
N ASP A 65 -14.67 -6.76 3.90
CA ASP A 65 -15.52 -7.70 4.67
C ASP A 65 -16.74 -6.99 5.32
N GLN A 66 -16.91 -5.68 5.07
CA GLN A 66 -18.07 -4.85 5.43
C GLN A 66 -18.81 -4.41 4.17
#